data_AF-A0A1K1X6A1-F1
#
_entry.id   AF-A0A1K1X6A1-F1
#
_cell.length_a   1.000
_cell.length_b   1.000
_cell.length_c   1.000
_cell.angle_alpha   90.00
_cell.angle_beta   90.00
_cell.angle_gamma   90.00
#
_symmetry.space_group_name_H-M   'P 1'
#
loop_
_entity.id
_entity.type
_entity.pdbx_description
1 polymer ?
#
loop_
_entity_poly.entity_id
_entity_poly.type
_entity_poly.pdbx_seq_one_letter_code
_entity_poly.pdbx_strand_id
1 'polypeptide(L)'
;MLGLLILVVFQLLGTLIAVAGVKLPGPVIGMLLLLMTLLLLRRVPEPLKVTSTQLLKYLPLMLIPPAVGILSQWQVVTSHLLAISVSLIGALLISIPLTAWVLQGLVRRRRVSE
;
A
#
# COMPACT_ATOMS: atom_id res chain seq x y z
N MET A 1 13.01 1.80 17.91
CA MET A 1 13.30 3.24 17.68
C MET A 1 13.90 3.49 16.30
N LEU A 2 15.06 2.90 15.96
CA LEU A 2 15.71 3.10 14.63
C LEU A 2 14.80 2.81 13.42
N GLY A 3 13.97 1.77 13.46
CA GLY A 3 13.05 1.44 12.37
C GLY A 3 12.01 2.54 12.10
N LEU A 4 11.53 3.21 13.15
CA LEU A 4 10.59 4.34 13.02
C LEU A 4 11.28 5.56 12.40
N LEU A 5 12.51 5.85 12.82
CA LEU A 5 13.29 6.96 12.27
C LEU A 5 13.50 6.79 10.77
N ILE A 6 13.83 5.56 10.32
CA ILE A 6 13.97 5.24 8.90
C ILE A 6 12.63 5.46 8.17
N LEU A 7 11.52 4.92 8.69
CA LEU A 7 10.20 5.13 8.09
C LEU A 7 9.84 6.62 7.96
N VAL A 8 10.10 7.42 9.00
CA VAL A 8 9.82 8.86 9.02
C VAL A 8 10.73 9.64 8.06
N VAL A 9 12.01 9.29 7.94
CA VAL A 9 12.93 9.92 6.98
C VAL A 9 12.47 9.65 5.53
N PHE A 10 12.11 8.41 5.23
CA PHE A 10 11.56 8.06 3.91
C PHE A 10 10.20 8.73 3.64
N GLN A 11 9.35 8.83 4.66
CA GLN A 11 8.08 9.56 4.61
C GLN A 11 8.30 11.06 4.31
N LEU A 12 9.27 11.69 4.98
CA LEU A 12 9.64 13.09 4.76
C LEU A 12 10.19 13.32 3.36
N LEU A 13 11.10 12.45 2.90
CA LEU A 13 11.63 12.49 1.52
C LEU A 13 10.51 12.35 0.48
N GLY A 14 9.60 11.39 0.67
CA GLY A 14 8.46 11.20 -0.22
C GLY A 14 7.50 12.39 -0.21
N THR A 15 7.33 13.05 0.93
CA THR A 15 6.52 14.27 1.06
C THR A 15 7.18 15.46 0.36
N LEU A 16 8.50 15.62 0.47
CA LEU A 16 9.25 16.66 -0.25
C LEU A 16 9.07 16.52 -1.77
N ILE A 17 9.09 15.29 -2.27
CA ILE A 17 8.89 14.98 -3.68
C ILE A 17 7.42 15.16 -4.09
N ALA A 18 6.46 14.85 -3.21
CA ALA A 18 5.04 15.08 -3.47
C ALA A 18 4.75 16.57 -3.72
N VAL A 19 5.35 17.45 -2.92
CA VAL A 19 5.22 18.91 -3.06
C VAL A 19 5.79 19.43 -4.39
N ALA A 20 6.73 18.70 -5.01
CA ALA A 20 7.34 19.06 -6.28
C ALA A 20 6.46 18.82 -7.53
N GLY A 21 5.21 18.38 -7.38
CA GLY A 21 4.22 18.36 -8.47
C GLY A 21 3.54 17.02 -8.75
N VAL A 22 3.73 16.01 -7.90
CA VAL A 22 3.12 14.68 -8.06
C VAL A 22 1.83 14.60 -7.23
N LYS A 23 0.68 14.35 -7.85
CA LYS A 23 -0.66 14.22 -7.21
C LYS A 23 -0.81 12.99 -6.29
N LEU A 24 0.29 12.37 -5.87
CA LEU A 24 0.25 11.21 -4.99
C LEU A 24 0.49 11.66 -3.54
N PRO A 25 -0.19 11.05 -2.55
CA PRO A 25 0.10 11.31 -1.15
C PRO A 25 1.58 11.03 -0.85
N GLY A 26 2.25 11.96 -0.16
CA GLY A 26 3.64 11.80 0.31
C GLY A 26 3.96 10.43 0.94
N PRO A 27 3.05 9.80 1.73
CA PRO A 27 3.28 8.45 2.24
C PRO A 27 3.46 7.36 1.19
N VAL A 28 2.72 7.42 0.08
CA VAL A 28 2.81 6.42 -0.99
C VAL A 28 4.17 6.52 -1.67
N ILE A 29 4.63 7.74 -1.93
CA ILE A 29 5.94 7.99 -2.53
C ILE A 29 7.07 7.55 -1.59
N GLY A 30 6.96 7.84 -0.30
CA GLY A 30 7.92 7.38 0.72
C GLY A 30 8.02 5.85 0.77
N MET A 31 6.88 5.15 0.66
CA MET A 31 6.86 3.68 0.60
C MET A 31 7.54 3.13 -0.66
N LEU A 32 7.32 3.75 -1.83
CA LEU A 32 7.98 3.34 -3.09
C LEU A 32 9.50 3.56 -3.04
N LEU A 33 9.95 4.68 -2.48
CA LEU A 33 11.37 4.96 -2.25
C LEU A 33 12.00 3.94 -1.30
N LEU A 34 11.30 3.62 -0.22
CA LEU A 34 11.76 2.60 0.73
C LEU A 34 11.82 1.23 0.06
N LEU A 35 10.84 0.87 -0.77
CA LEU A 35 10.89 -0.36 -1.56
C LEU A 35 12.09 -0.40 -2.52
N MET A 36 12.35 0.69 -3.26
CA MET A 36 13.49 0.77 -4.18
C MET A 36 14.83 0.65 -3.46
N THR A 37 14.97 1.31 -2.31
CA THR A 37 16.19 1.21 -1.50
C THR A 37 16.36 -0.19 -0.89
N LEU A 38 15.28 -0.85 -0.44
CA LEU A 38 15.32 -2.24 0.01
C LEU A 38 15.66 -3.22 -1.12
N LEU A 39 15.17 -2.98 -2.34
CA LEU A 39 15.52 -3.79 -3.52
C LEU A 39 17.00 -3.68 -3.86
N LEU A 40 17.58 -2.48 -3.79
CA LEU A 40 19.03 -2.27 -3.96
C LEU A 40 19.83 -2.91 -2.81
N LEU A 41 19.36 -2.77 -1.58
CA LEU A 41 20.06 -3.26 -0.39
C LEU A 41 19.96 -4.78 -0.20
N ARG A 42 18.96 -5.43 -0.84
CA ARG A 42 18.67 -6.88 -0.77
C ARG A 42 18.53 -7.46 0.66
N ARG A 43 18.42 -6.60 1.68
CA ARG A 43 18.28 -6.97 3.09
C ARG A 43 17.24 -6.08 3.75
N VAL A 44 16.40 -6.69 4.58
CA VAL A 44 15.43 -5.97 5.41
C VAL A 44 16.02 -5.83 6.81
N PRO A 45 16.27 -4.62 7.32
CA PRO A 45 16.74 -4.44 8.69
C PRO A 45 15.70 -4.97 9.69
N GLU A 46 16.10 -5.81 10.65
CA GLU A 46 15.25 -6.27 11.76
C GLU A 46 14.48 -5.15 12.47
N PRO A 47 15.08 -3.99 12.82
CA PRO A 47 14.34 -2.92 13.49
C PRO A 47 13.20 -2.35 12.62
N LEU A 48 13.31 -2.44 11.29
CA LEU A 48 12.25 -2.05 10.37
C LEU A 48 11.08 -3.03 10.44
N LYS A 49 11.39 -4.34 10.41
CA LYS A 49 10.39 -5.43 10.47
C LYS A 49 9.54 -5.36 11.74
N VAL A 50 10.18 -5.13 12.90
CA VAL A 50 9.48 -5.01 14.19
C VAL A 50 8.55 -3.80 14.21
N THR A 51 9.05 -2.64 13.76
CA THR A 51 8.29 -1.39 13.76
C THR A 51 7.08 -1.48 12.81
N SER A 52 7.27 -1.98 11.59
CA SER A 52 6.17 -2.19 10.64
C SER A 52 5.11 -3.15 11.16
N THR A 53 5.52 -4.24 11.85
CA THR A 53 4.58 -5.21 12.43
C THR A 53 3.73 -4.57 13.54
N GLN A 54 4.30 -3.67 14.34
CA GLN A 54 3.53 -2.93 15.35
C GLN A 54 2.56 -1.92 14.71
N LEU A 55 2.97 -1.17 13.68
CA LEU A 55 2.08 -0.23 12.98
C LEU A 55 0.93 -0.96 12.28
N LEU A 56 1.17 -2.14 11.71
CA LEU A 56 0.12 -2.95 11.07
C LEU A 56 -1.03 -3.30 12.03
N LYS A 57 -0.77 -3.41 13.34
CA LYS A 57 -1.83 -3.60 14.35
C LYS A 57 -2.75 -2.38 14.50
N TYR A 58 -2.25 -1.19 14.20
CA TYR A 58 -3.02 0.06 14.22
C TYR A 58 -3.56 0.45 12.83
N LEU A 59 -3.31 -0.36 11.80
CA LEU A 59 -3.84 -0.14 10.45
C LEU A 59 -5.38 -0.08 10.43
N PRO A 60 -6.13 -0.93 11.18
CA PRO A 60 -7.58 -0.76 11.29
C PRO A 60 -7.97 0.64 11.76
N LEU A 61 -7.27 1.21 12.75
CA LEU A 61 -7.49 2.57 13.24
C LEU A 61 -7.21 3.63 12.16
N MET A 62 -6.18 3.44 11.32
CA MET A 62 -5.87 4.35 10.21
C MET A 62 -6.86 4.25 9.04
N LEU A 63 -7.57 3.13 8.89
CA LEU A 63 -8.59 2.93 7.86
C LEU A 63 -9.98 3.46 8.25
N ILE A 64 -10.23 3.69 9.55
CA ILE A 64 -11.49 4.26 10.03
C ILE A 64 -11.75 5.66 9.44
N PRO A 65 -10.83 6.65 9.48
CA PRO A 65 -11.10 7.98 8.94
C PRO A 65 -11.46 7.97 7.43
N PRO A 66 -10.73 7.25 6.56
CA PRO A 66 -11.13 7.07 5.16
C PRO A 66 -12.52 6.43 5.00
N ALA A 67 -12.82 5.37 5.77
CA ALA A 67 -14.10 4.68 5.69
C ALA A 67 -15.27 5.58 6.10
N VAL A 68 -15.12 6.32 7.21
CA VAL A 68 -16.13 7.27 7.70
C VAL A 68 -16.29 8.46 6.74
N GLY A 69 -15.22 8.87 6.05
CA GLY A 69 -15.29 9.90 4.99
C GLY A 69 -16.17 9.50 3.81
N ILE A 70 -16.26 8.21 3.47
CA ILE A 70 -17.18 7.72 2.44
C ILE A 70 -18.62 7.74 2.96
N LEU A 71 -18.82 7.36 4.22
CA LEU A 71 -20.14 7.35 4.86
C LEU A 71 -20.74 8.76 5.02
N SER A 72 -19.92 9.81 5.16
CA SER A 72 -20.42 11.19 5.22
C SER A 72 -21.07 11.67 3.92
N GLN A 73 -20.72 11.05 2.78
CA GLN A 73 -21.33 11.29 1.46
C GLN A 73 -22.39 10.22 1.12
N TRP A 74 -23.08 9.68 2.13
CA TRP A 74 -24.03 8.57 1.99
C TRP A 74 -25.04 8.76 0.85
N GLN A 75 -25.53 9.99 0.65
CA GLN A 75 -26.54 10.31 -0.36
C GLN A 75 -26.04 10.18 -1.81
N VAL A 76 -24.73 10.39 -2.04
CA VAL A 76 -24.08 10.18 -3.35
C VAL A 76 -23.74 8.71 -3.56
N VAL A 77 -23.41 8.01 -2.48
CA VAL A 77 -23.17 6.56 -2.52
C VAL A 77 -24.44 5.81 -2.89
N THR A 78 -25.60 6.17 -2.31
CA THR A 78 -26.88 5.51 -2.58
C THR A 78 -27.38 5.72 -4.01
N SER A 79 -27.11 6.89 -4.62
CA SER A 79 -27.49 7.15 -6.02
C SER A 79 -26.65 6.38 -7.05
N HIS A 80 -25.45 5.94 -6.66
CA HIS A 80 -24.50 5.24 -7.56
C HIS A 80 -24.18 3.80 -7.12
N LEU A 81 -25.03 3.18 -6.29
CA LEU A 81 -24.80 1.82 -5.77
C LEU A 81 -24.56 0.78 -6.86
N LEU A 82 -25.29 0.87 -7.98
CA LEU A 82 -25.09 -0.04 -9.11
C LEU A 82 -23.70 0.12 -9.72
N ALA A 83 -23.23 1.34 -9.96
CA ALA A 83 -21.92 1.60 -10.52
C ALA A 83 -20.79 1.17 -9.58
N ILE A 84 -20.94 1.42 -8.27
CA ILE A 84 -19.99 1.00 -7.24
C ILE A 84 -19.93 -0.53 -7.15
N SER A 85 -21.09 -1.20 -7.14
CA SER A 85 -21.16 -2.66 -7.01
C SER A 85 -20.55 -3.36 -8.22
N VAL A 86 -20.87 -2.91 -9.44
CA VAL A 86 -20.29 -3.46 -10.66
C VAL A 86 -18.78 -3.22 -10.71
N SER A 87 -18.32 -2.02 -10.32
CA SER A 87 -16.89 -1.71 -10.27
C SER A 87 -16.16 -2.55 -9.21
N LEU A 88 -16.77 -2.78 -8.05
CA LEU A 88 -16.21 -3.59 -6.97
C LEU A 88 -16.11 -5.06 -7.37
N ILE A 89 -17.19 -5.63 -7.90
CA ILE A 89 -17.22 -7.02 -8.36
C ILE A 89 -16.26 -7.19 -9.54
N GLY A 90 -16.25 -6.27 -10.49
CA GLY A 90 -15.32 -6.27 -11.62
C GLY A 90 -13.85 -6.21 -11.16
N ALA A 91 -13.52 -5.29 -10.27
CA ALA A 91 -12.17 -5.18 -9.71
C ALA A 91 -11.77 -6.44 -8.94
N LEU A 92 -12.68 -7.05 -8.18
CA LEU A 92 -12.43 -8.29 -7.44
C LEU A 92 -12.18 -9.47 -8.39
N LEU A 93 -13.06 -9.65 -9.37
CA LEU A 93 -12.96 -10.71 -10.37
C LEU A 93 -11.71 -10.60 -11.24
N ILE A 94 -11.18 -9.39 -11.45
CA ILE A 94 -9.93 -9.17 -12.18
C ILE A 94 -8.72 -9.33 -11.25
N SER A 95 -8.76 -8.72 -10.06
CA SER A 95 -7.61 -8.65 -9.14
C SER A 95 -7.22 -10.01 -8.58
N ILE A 96 -8.18 -10.88 -8.24
CA ILE A 96 -7.89 -12.23 -7.72
C ILE A 96 -7.10 -13.08 -8.73
N PRO A 97 -7.58 -13.34 -9.96
CA PRO A 97 -6.84 -14.14 -10.93
C PRO A 97 -5.56 -13.46 -11.37
N LEU A 98 -5.52 -12.12 -11.47
CA LEU A 98 -4.30 -11.39 -11.78
C LEU A 98 -3.22 -11.63 -10.71
N THR A 99 -3.59 -11.53 -9.42
CA THR A 99 -2.68 -11.79 -8.30
C THR A 99 -2.23 -13.25 -8.29
N ALA A 100 -3.14 -14.19 -8.52
CA ALA A 100 -2.83 -15.61 -8.61
C ALA A 100 -1.85 -15.90 -9.77
N TRP A 101 -2.07 -15.29 -10.94
CA TRP A 101 -1.21 -15.45 -12.11
C TRP A 101 0.19 -14.88 -11.89
N VAL A 102 0.29 -13.68 -11.31
CA VAL A 102 1.58 -13.08 -10.92
C VAL A 102 2.32 -13.95 -9.92
N LEU A 103 1.63 -14.44 -8.89
CA LEU A 103 2.23 -15.32 -7.88
C LEU A 103 2.71 -16.64 -8.48
N GLN A 104 1.90 -17.28 -9.35
CA GLN A 104 2.30 -18.49 -10.06
C GLN A 104 3.52 -18.25 -10.96
N GLY A 105 3.59 -17.12 -11.65
CA GLY A 105 4.76 -16.75 -12.45
C GLY A 105 6.04 -16.60 -11.62
N LEU A 106 5.93 -15.96 -10.44
CA LEU A 106 7.05 -15.80 -9.52
C LEU A 106 7.48 -17.14 -8.88
N VAL A 107 6.53 -17.98 -8.46
CA VAL A 107 6.82 -19.31 -7.91
C VAL A 107 7.47 -20.22 -8.96
N ARG A 108 7.02 -20.16 -10.21
CA ARG A 108 7.59 -20.94 -11.31
C ARG A 108 9.03 -20.53 -11.61
N ARG A 109 9.38 -19.24 -11.52
CA ARG A 109 10.77 -18.76 -11.63
C ARG A 109 11.64 -19.25 -10.47
N ARG A 110 11.09 -19.38 -9.27
CA ARG A 110 11.85 -19.84 -8.09
C ARG A 110 12.20 -21.33 -8.14
N ARG A 111 11.28 -22.17 -8.66
CA ARG A 111 11.52 -23.62 -8.83
C ARG A 111 12.51 -23.98 -9.94
N VAL A 112 12.85 -23.05 -10.82
CA VAL A 112 13.86 -23.27 -11.90
C VAL A 112 15.27 -22.89 -11.43
N SER A 113 15.41 -22.27 -10.26
CA SER A 113 16.70 -21.86 -9.68
C SER A 113 17.10 -22.69 -8.44
N GLU A 114 16.37 -23.76 -8.12
CA GLU A 114 16.81 -24.87 -7.27
C GLU A 114 17.15 -26.07 -8.16
#